data_AF-A0A067DIF7-F1
#
_entry.id   AF-A0A067DIF7-F1
#
_cell.length_a   1.000
_cell.length_b   1.000
_cell.length_c   1.000
_cell.angle_alpha   90.00
_cell.angle_beta   90.00
_cell.angle_gamma   90.00
#
_symmetry.space_group_name_H-M   'P 1'
#
loop_
_entity.id
_entity.type
_entity.pdbx_description
1 polymer ?
#
loop_
_entity_poly.entity_id
_entity_poly.type
_entity_poly.pdbx_seq_one_letter_code
_entity_poly.pdbx_strand_id
1 'polypeptide(L)'
;SVIKEKKEALGKVLNEDRLVSAPYKLNFRDDKESVVVCRKKLSKEEVVQSRNAVEKDYYFQMYYDDLLIWGFIGKVDKEWKTHPSEYKYFLYKHIQFDILYNKDRVIEISPQMDPHSLVDLTEDKEVDVDFIATVALPFGTIVVIVLIWTLVTSLLLMLGGIAGKNSKAEFQAPCRTTKYPREIPSLPWYRSVILHMAMAGFLPFSAIYIELYYIFASVWGHKIYTI
;
A
#
# COMPACT_ATOMS: atom_id res chain seq x y z
N SER A 1 -6.96 15.11 24.90
CA SER A 1 -6.11 15.91 24.00
C SER A 1 -6.77 17.27 23.81
N VAL A 2 -6.11 18.38 24.13
CA VAL A 2 -6.68 19.73 23.98
C VAL A 2 -6.48 20.18 22.54
N ILE A 3 -7.58 20.31 21.79
CA ILE A 3 -7.57 20.79 20.42
C ILE A 3 -7.16 22.27 20.45
N LYS A 4 -6.10 22.64 19.72
CA LYS A 4 -5.65 24.04 19.62
C LYS A 4 -6.34 24.70 18.43
N GLU A 5 -7.24 25.64 18.72
CA GLU A 5 -7.84 26.49 17.70
C GLU A 5 -6.78 27.38 17.05
N LYS A 6 -6.83 27.53 15.72
CA LYS A 6 -5.92 28.39 14.97
C LYS A 6 -6.45 29.82 15.01
N LYS A 7 -5.61 30.83 15.29
CA LYS A 7 -6.02 32.24 15.18
C LYS A 7 -6.35 32.54 13.71
N GLU A 8 -7.60 32.86 13.42
CA GLU A 8 -8.11 33.02 12.06
C GLU A 8 -7.85 34.41 11.49
N ALA A 9 -7.68 34.49 10.16
CA ALA A 9 -7.65 35.75 9.42
C ALA A 9 -9.09 36.22 9.12
N LEU A 10 -9.30 37.54 8.98
CA LEU A 10 -10.62 38.16 8.85
C LEU A 10 -11.51 37.54 7.75
N GLY A 11 -10.93 37.09 6.64
CA GLY A 11 -11.65 36.41 5.56
C GLY A 11 -12.13 35.00 5.89
N LYS A 12 -11.50 34.29 6.84
CA LYS A 12 -11.91 32.94 7.30
C LYS A 12 -13.09 32.99 8.27
N VAL A 13 -13.12 34.00 9.13
CA VAL A 13 -14.22 34.24 10.06
C VAL A 13 -15.53 34.50 9.31
N LEU A 14 -15.46 35.19 8.16
CA LEU A 14 -16.62 35.45 7.29
C LEU A 14 -17.12 34.22 6.55
N ASN A 15 -16.27 33.20 6.36
CA ASN A 15 -16.63 31.94 5.71
C ASN A 15 -17.14 30.89 6.71
N GLU A 16 -17.15 31.21 8.00
CA GLU A 16 -17.63 30.35 9.11
C GLU A 16 -16.92 28.98 9.24
N ASP A 17 -15.74 28.83 8.64
CA ASP A 17 -14.94 27.59 8.69
C ASP A 17 -14.08 27.54 9.95
N ARG A 18 -14.53 26.87 11.02
CA ARG A 18 -13.74 26.67 12.24
C ARG A 18 -12.62 25.65 12.04
N LEU A 19 -11.40 26.13 11.77
CA LEU A 19 -10.25 25.26 11.56
C LEU A 19 -9.49 24.94 12.85
N VAL A 20 -9.23 23.65 13.06
CA VAL A 20 -8.46 23.16 14.21
C VAL A 20 -7.06 22.72 13.79
N SER A 21 -6.09 22.92 14.67
CA SER A 21 -4.71 22.48 14.42
C SER A 21 -4.61 20.97 14.61
N ALA A 22 -4.26 20.26 13.55
CA ALA A 22 -4.03 18.82 13.63
C ALA A 22 -2.74 18.53 14.44
N PRO A 23 -2.69 17.40 15.17
CA PRO A 23 -1.51 17.03 15.97
C PRO A 23 -0.32 16.52 15.14
N TYR A 24 -0.47 16.40 13.81
CA TYR A 24 0.58 15.92 12.91
C TYR A 24 1.69 16.98 12.75
N LYS A 25 2.93 16.62 13.09
CA LYS A 25 4.11 17.45 12.83
C LYS A 25 4.80 16.98 11.55
N LEU A 26 4.36 17.51 10.42
CA LEU A 26 5.02 17.32 9.13
C LEU A 26 6.18 18.31 9.05
N ASN A 27 7.40 17.82 9.17
CA ASN A 27 8.59 18.63 9.00
C ASN A 27 9.16 18.38 7.60
N PHE A 28 9.66 19.43 6.96
CA PHE A 28 10.31 19.33 5.66
C PHE A 28 11.65 18.58 5.77
N ARG A 29 11.87 17.60 4.88
CA ARG A 29 13.13 16.82 4.77
C ARG A 29 13.57 16.08 6.04
N ASP A 30 12.67 15.93 7.01
CA ASP A 30 12.93 15.14 8.21
C ASP A 30 12.39 13.73 8.02
N ASP A 31 13.29 12.77 8.03
CA ASP A 31 12.94 11.36 8.04
C ASP A 31 12.41 10.99 9.43
N LYS A 32 11.10 10.73 9.53
CA LYS A 32 10.49 10.22 10.75
C LYS A 32 9.90 8.85 10.51
N GLU A 33 10.36 7.90 11.32
CA GLU A 33 9.67 6.63 11.52
C GLU A 33 8.24 6.85 12.01
N SER A 34 7.43 5.80 11.95
CA SER A 34 6.03 5.83 12.37
C SER A 34 5.91 6.35 13.82
N VAL A 35 5.21 7.48 13.98
CA VAL A 35 5.02 8.11 15.30
C VAL A 35 3.58 7.92 15.73
N VAL A 36 3.38 7.46 16.97
CA VAL A 36 2.07 7.49 17.62
C VAL A 36 1.70 8.94 17.91
N VAL A 37 0.70 9.43 17.18
CA VAL A 37 0.23 10.82 17.23
C VAL A 37 -0.70 11.04 18.42
N CYS A 38 -1.65 10.12 18.62
CA CYS A 38 -2.63 10.21 19.69
C CYS A 38 -3.05 8.81 20.11
N ARG A 39 -3.18 8.60 21.42
CA ARG A 39 -3.82 7.42 21.99
C ARG A 39 -5.18 7.84 22.53
N LYS A 40 -6.23 7.18 22.07
CA LYS A 40 -7.60 7.48 22.49
C LYS A 40 -8.33 6.18 22.74
N LYS A 41 -8.95 6.08 23.90
CA LYS A 41 -9.95 5.06 24.18
C LYS A 41 -11.30 5.56 23.69
N LEU A 42 -11.86 4.90 22.69
CA LEU A 42 -13.18 5.24 22.15
C LEU A 42 -14.25 4.65 23.06
N SER A 43 -15.20 5.49 23.49
CA SER A 43 -16.39 5.02 24.19
C SER A 43 -17.33 4.28 23.24
N LYS A 44 -18.32 3.56 23.77
CA LYS A 44 -19.30 2.84 22.94
C LYS A 44 -20.06 3.79 22.02
N GLU A 45 -20.42 4.97 22.53
CA GLU A 45 -21.10 6.01 21.78
C GLU A 45 -20.22 6.54 20.64
N GLU A 46 -18.93 6.74 20.91
CA GLU A 46 -17.96 7.18 19.90
C GLU A 46 -17.70 6.10 18.84
N VAL A 47 -17.71 4.83 19.22
CA VAL A 47 -17.60 3.69 18.29
C VAL A 47 -18.80 3.64 17.36
N VAL A 48 -20.02 3.79 17.89
CA VAL A 48 -21.25 3.84 17.07
C VAL A 48 -21.23 5.06 16.15
N GLN A 49 -20.84 6.23 16.65
CA GLN A 49 -20.70 7.43 15.82
C GLN A 49 -19.70 7.23 14.68
N SER A 50 -18.54 6.64 14.99
CA SER A 50 -17.49 6.36 14.01
C SER A 50 -17.94 5.31 12.98
N ARG A 51 -18.63 4.26 13.42
CA ARG A 51 -19.22 3.25 12.54
C ARG A 51 -20.20 3.88 11.54
N ASN A 52 -21.10 4.73 12.03
CA ASN A 52 -22.08 5.43 11.18
C ASN A 52 -21.40 6.40 10.20
N ALA A 53 -20.29 7.02 10.58
CA ALA A 53 -19.50 7.87 9.70
C ALA A 53 -18.80 7.04 8.60
N VAL A 54 -18.20 5.91 8.95
CA VAL A 54 -17.58 4.98 8.00
C VAL A 54 -18.60 4.38 7.04
N GLU A 55 -19.80 4.05 7.51
CA GLU A 55 -20.89 3.57 6.66
C GLU A 55 -21.32 4.58 5.60
N LYS A 56 -21.21 5.87 5.92
CA LYS A 56 -21.55 6.99 5.03
C LYS A 56 -20.34 7.54 4.27
N ASP A 57 -19.24 6.80 4.22
CA ASP A 57 -17.99 7.16 3.53
C ASP A 57 -17.47 8.56 3.90
N TYR A 58 -17.57 8.93 5.19
CA TYR A 58 -17.01 10.20 5.67
C TYR A 58 -15.49 10.25 5.48
N TYR A 59 -15.02 11.43 5.07
CA TYR A 59 -13.62 11.76 4.90
C TYR A 59 -13.23 12.93 5.80
N PHE A 60 -11.95 12.99 6.16
CA PHE A 60 -11.38 14.19 6.78
C PHE A 60 -10.83 15.11 5.70
N GLN A 61 -10.84 16.40 6.00
CA GLN A 61 -10.27 17.45 5.17
C GLN A 61 -9.23 18.21 6.00
N MET A 62 -8.03 18.37 5.45
CA MET A 62 -6.91 19.05 6.10
C MET A 62 -6.29 20.06 5.13
N TYR A 63 -5.78 21.16 5.68
CA TYR A 63 -4.99 22.13 4.92
C TYR A 63 -3.56 22.13 5.45
N TYR A 64 -2.58 22.01 4.54
CA TYR A 64 -1.16 22.16 4.84
C TYR A 64 -0.55 23.13 3.83
N ASP A 65 -0.01 24.26 4.29
CA ASP A 65 0.52 25.34 3.42
C ASP A 65 -0.40 25.66 2.23
N ASP A 66 -1.70 25.82 2.51
CA ASP A 66 -2.78 26.08 1.54
C ASP A 66 -3.08 24.97 0.52
N LEU A 67 -2.39 23.82 0.60
CA LEU A 67 -2.76 22.60 -0.12
C LEU A 67 -3.88 21.88 0.61
N LEU A 68 -4.96 21.60 -0.13
CA LEU A 68 -6.09 20.84 0.35
C LEU A 68 -5.80 19.35 0.26
N ILE A 69 -5.97 18.66 1.39
CA ILE A 69 -5.72 17.24 1.52
C ILE A 69 -6.98 16.58 2.08
N TRP A 70 -7.36 15.42 1.54
CA TRP A 70 -8.52 14.67 2.00
C TRP A 70 -8.23 13.17 2.03
N GLY A 71 -8.96 12.42 2.87
CA GLY A 71 -8.87 10.96 2.92
C GLY A 71 -10.02 10.34 3.70
N PHE A 72 -10.37 9.10 3.38
CA PHE A 72 -11.46 8.38 4.06
C PHE A 72 -11.06 8.00 5.48
N ILE A 73 -12.02 8.09 6.41
CA ILE A 73 -11.79 7.79 7.83
C ILE A 73 -11.74 6.27 8.09
N GLY A 74 -12.40 5.47 7.25
CA GLY A 74 -12.47 4.02 7.39
C GLY A 74 -12.92 3.32 6.12
N LYS A 75 -13.19 2.01 6.24
CA LYS A 75 -13.76 1.20 5.17
C LYS A 75 -14.78 0.20 5.71
N VAL A 76 -15.71 -0.19 4.84
CA VAL A 76 -16.64 -1.30 5.12
C VAL A 76 -16.20 -2.51 4.33
N ASP A 77 -15.98 -3.62 5.02
CA ASP A 77 -15.73 -4.91 4.40
C ASP A 77 -17.06 -5.60 4.07
N LYS A 78 -17.36 -5.57 2.76
CA LYS A 78 -18.53 -6.18 2.13
C LYS A 78 -18.16 -7.46 1.38
N GLU A 79 -16.92 -7.94 1.49
CA GLU A 79 -16.42 -9.00 0.62
C GLU A 79 -17.19 -10.30 0.84
N TRP A 80 -17.81 -10.82 -0.23
CA TRP A 80 -18.57 -12.08 -0.25
C TRP A 80 -19.76 -12.16 0.73
N LYS A 81 -20.28 -11.03 1.21
CA LYS A 81 -21.38 -10.97 2.18
C LYS A 81 -22.66 -10.43 1.53
N THR A 82 -23.71 -11.25 1.53
CA THR A 82 -25.02 -10.91 0.95
C THR A 82 -25.96 -10.25 1.95
N HIS A 83 -25.76 -10.45 3.27
CA HIS A 83 -26.59 -9.86 4.31
C HIS A 83 -25.87 -8.69 5.02
N PRO A 84 -26.55 -7.54 5.23
CA PRO A 84 -25.98 -6.37 5.92
C PRO A 84 -25.46 -6.68 7.32
N SER A 85 -26.06 -7.66 7.99
CA SER A 85 -25.68 -8.12 9.33
C SER A 85 -24.25 -8.68 9.41
N GLU A 86 -23.65 -9.06 8.28
CA GLU A 86 -22.31 -9.64 8.22
C GLU A 86 -21.23 -8.59 7.93
N TYR A 87 -21.62 -7.35 7.58
CA TYR A 87 -20.68 -6.29 7.23
C TYR A 87 -19.79 -5.96 8.42
N LYS A 88 -18.49 -5.82 8.14
CA LYS A 88 -17.52 -5.38 9.13
C LYS A 88 -17.12 -3.95 8.86
N TYR A 89 -17.07 -3.15 9.92
CA TYR A 89 -16.75 -1.74 9.83
C TYR A 89 -15.37 -1.50 10.41
N PHE A 90 -14.49 -0.89 9.63
CA PHE A 90 -13.11 -0.68 10.03
C PHE A 90 -12.74 0.80 10.02
N LEU A 91 -12.01 1.23 11.04
CA LEU A 91 -11.40 2.55 11.13
C LEU A 91 -9.92 2.46 10.76
N TYR A 92 -9.42 3.39 9.96
CA TYR A 92 -7.97 3.50 9.71
C TYR A 92 -7.28 4.13 10.90
N LYS A 93 -6.27 3.45 11.46
CA LYS A 93 -5.45 4.01 12.55
C LYS A 93 -4.11 4.57 12.09
N HIS A 94 -3.64 4.19 10.91
CA HIS A 94 -2.33 4.58 10.39
C HIS A 94 -2.47 5.35 9.09
N ILE A 95 -2.00 6.60 9.12
CA ILE A 95 -1.98 7.51 7.97
C ILE A 95 -0.53 7.74 7.55
N GLN A 96 -0.19 7.39 6.32
CA GLN A 96 1.10 7.72 5.73
C GLN A 96 0.96 8.98 4.88
N PHE A 97 1.78 9.99 5.12
CA PHE A 97 1.80 11.20 4.29
C PHE A 97 2.96 11.12 3.30
N ASP A 98 2.63 11.07 2.02
CA ASP A 98 3.59 11.15 0.93
C ASP A 98 3.70 12.61 0.48
N ILE A 99 4.87 13.19 0.67
CA ILE A 99 5.13 14.61 0.38
C ILE A 99 6.05 14.68 -0.83
N LEU A 100 5.53 15.23 -1.93
CA LEU A 100 6.31 15.50 -3.15
C LEU A 100 6.89 16.91 -3.09
N TYR A 101 8.18 17.03 -3.37
CA TYR A 101 8.92 18.29 -3.27
C TYR A 101 9.67 18.62 -4.56
N ASN A 102 9.74 19.91 -4.88
CA ASN A 102 10.63 20.46 -5.89
C ASN A 102 11.57 21.46 -5.21
N LYS A 103 12.79 21.02 -4.92
CA LYS A 103 13.78 21.78 -4.13
C LYS A 103 13.22 22.14 -2.75
N ASP A 104 12.83 23.39 -2.53
CA ASP A 104 12.37 23.94 -1.25
C ASP A 104 10.84 24.21 -1.24
N ARG A 105 10.10 23.73 -2.24
CA ARG A 105 8.63 23.88 -2.31
C ARG A 105 7.95 22.51 -2.31
N VAL A 106 6.92 22.36 -1.49
CA VAL A 106 5.98 21.23 -1.59
C VAL A 106 5.16 21.41 -2.87
N ILE A 107 5.07 20.34 -3.64
CA ILE A 107 4.25 20.26 -4.85
C ILE A 107 2.89 19.68 -4.50
N GLU A 108 2.89 18.59 -3.74
CA GLU A 108 1.70 17.79 -3.45
C GLU A 108 1.90 17.00 -2.15
N ILE A 109 0.82 16.81 -1.41
CA ILE A 109 0.79 15.94 -0.23
C ILE A 109 -0.38 14.99 -0.39
N SER A 110 -0.09 13.70 -0.39
CA SER A 110 -1.10 12.65 -0.53
C SER A 110 -1.13 11.79 0.73
N PRO A 111 -2.27 11.66 1.43
CA PRO A 111 -2.42 10.80 2.57
C PRO A 111 -2.81 9.40 2.08
N GLN A 112 -1.97 8.42 2.36
CA GLN A 112 -2.21 7.01 2.12
C GLN A 112 -2.69 6.36 3.42
N MET A 113 -3.81 5.64 3.35
CA MET A 113 -4.32 4.84 4.46
C MET A 113 -3.78 3.43 4.38
N ASP A 114 -3.20 2.95 5.48
CA ASP A 114 -2.65 1.60 5.54
C ASP A 114 -3.78 0.55 5.65
N PRO A 115 -3.97 -0.32 4.64
CA PRO A 115 -5.06 -1.29 4.64
C PRO A 115 -4.87 -2.43 5.65
N HIS A 116 -3.67 -2.60 6.22
CA HIS A 116 -3.36 -3.60 7.24
C HIS A 116 -3.49 -3.05 8.66
N SER A 117 -3.56 -1.73 8.81
CA SER A 117 -3.62 -1.05 10.09
C SER A 117 -5.03 -0.54 10.36
N LEU A 118 -5.90 -1.47 10.76
CA LEU A 118 -7.32 -1.25 10.96
C LEU A 118 -7.74 -1.49 12.41
N VAL A 119 -8.82 -0.83 12.81
CA VAL A 119 -9.54 -1.09 14.06
C VAL A 119 -10.95 -1.54 13.73
N ASP A 120 -11.35 -2.69 14.26
CA ASP A 120 -12.70 -3.23 14.08
C ASP A 120 -13.70 -2.48 14.97
N LEU A 121 -14.68 -1.85 14.34
CA LEU A 121 -15.76 -1.11 14.99
C LEU A 121 -17.08 -1.87 14.96
N THR A 122 -17.12 -3.15 14.59
CA THR A 122 -18.38 -3.90 14.37
C THR A 122 -19.14 -4.20 15.66
N GLU A 123 -18.43 -4.30 16.79
CA GLU A 123 -19.04 -4.54 18.11
C GLU A 123 -19.22 -3.24 18.91
N ASP A 124 -20.28 -3.15 19.72
CA ASP A 124 -20.60 -2.00 20.59
C ASP A 124 -19.79 -2.04 21.90
N LYS A 125 -18.47 -2.08 21.79
CA LYS A 125 -17.53 -2.12 22.92
C LYS A 125 -16.56 -0.95 22.89
N GLU A 126 -15.95 -0.68 24.03
CA GLU A 126 -14.85 0.29 24.11
C GLU A 126 -13.63 -0.25 23.37
N VAL A 127 -12.95 0.62 22.63
CA VAL A 127 -11.78 0.23 21.83
C VAL A 127 -10.65 1.22 22.04
N ASP A 128 -9.49 0.73 22.44
CA ASP A 128 -8.26 1.52 22.53
C ASP A 128 -7.64 1.66 21.14
N VAL A 129 -7.48 2.90 20.68
CA VAL A 129 -6.94 3.23 19.36
C VAL A 129 -5.69 4.09 19.50
N ASP A 130 -4.60 3.58 18.95
CA ASP A 130 -3.36 4.30 18.77
C ASP A 130 -3.29 4.80 17.33
N PHE A 131 -3.54 6.11 17.15
CA PHE A 131 -3.42 6.75 15.85
C PHE A 131 -1.95 7.01 15.54
N ILE A 132 -1.49 6.44 14.43
CA ILE A 132 -0.11 6.48 13.97
C ILE A 132 -0.07 7.33 12.71
N ALA A 133 0.97 8.14 12.58
CA ALA A 133 1.30 8.77 11.32
C ALA A 133 2.75 8.52 10.94
N THR A 134 2.97 8.28 9.66
CA THR A 134 4.30 8.09 9.09
C THR A 134 4.48 9.07 7.94
N VAL A 135 5.69 9.60 7.79
CA VAL A 135 6.06 10.37 6.60
C VAL A 135 6.91 9.46 5.72
N ALA A 136 6.79 9.56 4.40
CA ALA A 136 7.45 8.68 3.44
C ALA A 136 8.91 8.34 3.78
N LEU A 137 9.33 7.12 3.44
CA LEU A 137 10.69 6.62 3.70
C LEU A 137 11.73 7.47 2.97
N PRO A 138 12.86 7.83 3.63
CA PRO A 138 13.94 8.56 2.99
C PRO A 138 14.40 7.89 1.70
N PHE A 139 14.78 8.72 0.72
CA PHE A 139 15.50 8.25 -0.46
C PHE A 139 16.74 7.42 -0.07
N GLY A 140 17.43 7.79 1.02
CA GLY A 140 18.55 7.01 1.56
C GLY A 140 18.17 5.57 1.93
N THR A 141 17.05 5.38 2.63
CA THR A 141 16.56 4.04 3.00
C THR A 141 16.17 3.22 1.78
N ILE A 142 15.56 3.85 0.76
CA ILE A 142 15.25 3.17 -0.51
C ILE A 142 16.53 2.66 -1.17
N VAL A 143 17.57 3.49 -1.25
CA VAL A 143 18.88 3.09 -1.80
C VAL A 143 19.49 1.94 -0.99
N VAL A 144 19.44 2.00 0.34
CA VAL A 144 19.93 0.93 1.22
C VAL A 144 19.18 -0.38 1.00
N ILE A 145 17.85 -0.35 0.89
CA ILE A 145 17.02 -1.53 0.62
C ILE A 145 17.39 -2.15 -0.73
N VAL A 146 17.56 -1.33 -1.77
CA VAL A 146 17.97 -1.79 -3.11
C VAL A 146 19.36 -2.44 -3.06
N LEU A 147 20.31 -1.84 -2.31
CA LEU A 147 21.65 -2.43 -2.13
C LEU A 147 21.57 -3.78 -1.40
N ILE A 148 20.79 -3.89 -0.33
CA ILE A 148 20.60 -5.15 0.39
C ILE A 148 19.99 -6.21 -0.53
N TRP A 149 18.95 -5.86 -1.28
CA TRP A 149 18.28 -6.77 -2.21
C TRP A 149 19.23 -7.28 -3.31
N THR A 150 20.01 -6.40 -3.91
CA THR A 150 20.99 -6.78 -4.95
C THR A 150 22.11 -7.66 -4.40
N LEU A 151 22.58 -7.39 -3.17
CA LEU A 151 23.58 -8.23 -2.50
C LEU A 151 23.04 -9.62 -2.18
N VAL A 152 21.83 -9.72 -1.61
CA VAL A 152 21.21 -11.02 -1.27
C VAL A 152 20.92 -11.84 -2.53
N THR A 153 20.34 -11.22 -3.57
CA THR A 153 20.07 -11.90 -4.84
C THR A 153 21.35 -12.32 -5.55
N SER A 154 22.41 -11.49 -5.49
CA SER A 154 23.73 -11.85 -6.02
C SER A 154 24.31 -13.08 -5.32
N LEU A 155 24.23 -13.15 -3.99
CA LEU A 155 24.69 -14.32 -3.22
C LEU A 155 23.91 -15.58 -3.57
N LEU A 156 22.57 -15.49 -3.63
CA LEU A 156 21.74 -16.62 -4.04
C LEU A 156 22.04 -17.08 -5.46
N LEU A 157 22.28 -16.15 -6.38
CA LEU A 157 22.60 -16.46 -7.77
C LEU A 157 23.97 -17.15 -7.89
N MET A 158 24.96 -16.67 -7.11
CA MET A 158 26.28 -17.31 -7.04
C MET A 158 26.19 -18.72 -6.47
N LEU A 159 25.47 -18.90 -5.35
CA LEU A 159 25.27 -20.22 -4.73
C LEU A 159 24.50 -21.16 -5.67
N GLY A 160 23.43 -20.68 -6.30
CA GLY A 160 22.66 -21.43 -7.30
C GLY A 160 23.50 -21.79 -8.52
N GLY A 161 24.37 -20.89 -8.98
CA GLY A 161 25.31 -21.13 -10.08
C GLY A 161 26.36 -22.19 -9.73
N ILE A 162 26.92 -22.15 -8.52
CA ILE A 162 27.87 -23.16 -8.03
C ILE A 162 27.17 -24.52 -7.85
N ALA A 163 26.00 -24.53 -7.22
CA ALA A 163 25.21 -25.75 -7.03
C ALA A 163 24.81 -26.37 -8.37
N GLY A 164 24.40 -25.55 -9.35
CA GLY A 164 24.08 -26.00 -10.72
C GLY A 164 25.31 -26.55 -11.45
N LYS A 165 26.48 -25.90 -11.33
CA LYS A 165 27.74 -26.37 -11.93
C LYS A 165 28.23 -27.69 -11.33
N ASN A 166 28.06 -27.89 -10.02
CA ASN A 166 28.45 -29.12 -9.32
C ASN A 166 27.40 -30.23 -9.45
N SER A 167 26.14 -29.87 -9.71
CA SER A 167 25.08 -30.80 -10.11
C SER A 167 25.24 -31.18 -11.59
N LYS A 168 26.41 -31.72 -11.94
CA LYS A 168 26.56 -32.46 -13.19
C LYS A 168 25.78 -33.76 -13.03
N ALA A 169 24.49 -33.73 -13.32
CA ALA A 169 23.86 -34.90 -13.89
C ALA A 169 24.53 -35.09 -15.25
N GLU A 170 25.64 -35.81 -15.26
CA GLU A 170 26.31 -36.23 -16.49
C GLU A 170 25.23 -36.91 -17.31
N PHE A 171 24.77 -36.23 -18.37
CA PHE A 171 23.72 -36.74 -19.22
C PHE A 171 24.26 -38.00 -19.87
N GLN A 172 23.99 -39.14 -19.22
CA GLN A 172 24.36 -40.45 -19.68
C GLN A 172 23.43 -40.74 -20.86
N ALA A 173 23.82 -40.25 -22.03
CA ALA A 173 23.16 -40.57 -23.26
C ALA A 173 23.11 -42.10 -23.35
N PRO A 174 21.93 -42.72 -23.45
CA PRO A 174 21.84 -44.16 -23.55
C PRO A 174 22.48 -44.54 -24.88
N CYS A 175 23.67 -45.11 -24.78
CA CYS A 175 24.38 -45.86 -25.80
C CYS A 175 25.31 -45.09 -26.77
N ARG A 176 26.38 -45.82 -27.12
CA ARG A 176 27.44 -45.58 -28.10
C ARG A 176 26.99 -44.74 -29.32
N THR A 177 27.63 -43.59 -29.51
CA THR A 177 27.39 -42.72 -30.67
C THR A 177 27.85 -43.42 -31.96
N THR A 178 26.90 -43.74 -32.85
CA THR A 178 27.19 -44.19 -34.22
C THR A 178 27.82 -43.06 -35.02
N LYS A 179 28.75 -43.36 -35.94
CA LYS A 179 29.47 -42.37 -36.79
C LYS A 179 28.58 -41.71 -37.86
N TYR A 180 27.32 -42.10 -37.94
CA TYR A 180 26.34 -41.53 -38.88
C TYR A 180 25.70 -40.28 -38.24
N PRO A 181 25.64 -39.12 -38.91
CA PRO A 181 24.98 -37.95 -38.37
C PRO A 181 23.49 -38.26 -38.19
N ARG A 182 23.01 -38.25 -36.94
CA ARG A 182 21.58 -38.38 -36.63
C ARG A 182 20.89 -37.10 -37.07
N GLU A 183 19.90 -37.19 -37.94
CA GLU A 183 19.02 -36.06 -38.25
C GLU A 183 18.38 -35.55 -36.96
N ILE A 184 18.58 -34.27 -36.66
CA ILE A 184 18.02 -33.64 -35.45
C ILE A 184 16.50 -33.60 -35.68
N PRO A 185 15.69 -34.32 -34.89
CA PRO A 185 14.24 -34.25 -35.04
C PRO A 185 13.81 -32.79 -34.87
N SER A 186 12.89 -32.32 -35.70
CA SER A 186 12.35 -30.97 -35.58
C SER A 186 11.82 -30.77 -34.16
N LEU A 187 12.24 -29.67 -33.52
CA LEU A 187 11.82 -29.38 -32.14
C LEU A 187 10.28 -29.34 -32.10
N PRO A 188 9.64 -30.12 -31.21
CA PRO A 188 8.21 -30.03 -31.03
C PRO A 188 7.81 -28.60 -30.70
N TRP A 189 6.69 -28.13 -31.23
CA TRP A 189 6.22 -26.75 -31.04
C TRP A 189 6.14 -26.33 -29.56
N TYR A 190 5.84 -27.28 -28.67
CA TYR A 190 5.73 -27.06 -27.22
C TYR A 190 7.09 -26.89 -26.51
N ARG A 191 8.20 -27.27 -27.15
CA ARG A 191 9.57 -27.02 -26.65
C ARG A 191 10.21 -25.77 -27.23
N SER A 192 9.43 -24.93 -27.93
CA SER A 192 9.93 -23.66 -28.43
C SER A 192 10.30 -22.71 -27.28
N VAL A 193 11.34 -21.92 -27.50
CA VAL A 193 11.85 -20.91 -26.55
C VAL A 193 10.76 -19.88 -26.23
N ILE A 194 9.96 -19.50 -27.23
CA ILE A 194 8.87 -18.54 -27.08
C ILE A 194 7.81 -19.07 -26.10
N LEU A 195 7.42 -20.35 -26.22
CA LEU A 195 6.44 -20.93 -25.31
C LEU A 195 6.98 -21.04 -23.88
N HIS A 196 8.26 -21.36 -23.71
CA HIS A 196 8.90 -21.39 -22.39
C HIS A 196 8.99 -20.01 -21.74
N MET A 197 9.34 -18.98 -22.51
CA MET A 197 9.34 -17.59 -22.03
C MET A 197 7.94 -17.12 -21.63
N ALA A 198 6.91 -17.47 -22.42
CA ALA A 198 5.52 -17.16 -22.09
C ALA A 198 5.05 -17.85 -20.79
N MET A 199 5.39 -19.14 -20.61
CA MET A 199 5.04 -19.88 -19.38
C MET A 199 5.75 -19.31 -18.15
N ALA A 200 7.04 -18.98 -18.25
CA ALA A 200 7.81 -18.40 -17.14
C ALA A 200 7.34 -16.97 -16.80
N GLY A 201 6.93 -16.20 -17.82
CA GLY A 201 6.44 -14.83 -17.66
C GLY A 201 5.00 -14.72 -17.15
N PHE A 202 4.20 -15.78 -17.26
CA PHE A 202 2.80 -15.78 -16.85
C PHE A 202 2.64 -15.46 -15.36
N LEU A 203 3.42 -16.12 -14.49
CA LEU A 203 3.34 -15.92 -13.04
C LEU A 203 3.62 -14.48 -12.58
N PRO A 204 4.75 -13.84 -12.94
CA PRO A 204 4.99 -12.45 -12.56
C PRO A 204 4.02 -11.48 -13.22
N PHE A 205 3.58 -11.75 -14.45
CA PHE A 205 2.58 -10.92 -15.13
C PHE A 205 1.22 -10.95 -14.41
N SER A 206 0.76 -12.14 -13.99
CA SER A 206 -0.48 -12.29 -13.22
C SER A 206 -0.41 -11.56 -11.87
N ALA A 207 0.71 -11.63 -11.17
CA ALA A 207 0.89 -10.93 -9.90
C ALA A 207 0.78 -9.41 -10.07
N ILE A 208 1.49 -8.84 -11.04
CA ILE A 208 1.46 -7.40 -11.34
C ILE A 208 0.07 -6.95 -11.82
N TYR A 209 -0.58 -7.78 -12.66
CA TYR A 209 -1.90 -7.47 -13.19
C TYR A 209 -2.96 -7.32 -12.09
N ILE A 210 -2.94 -8.19 -11.07
CA ILE A 210 -3.88 -8.13 -9.95
C ILE A 210 -3.69 -6.82 -9.17
N GLU A 211 -2.45 -6.47 -8.83
CA GLU A 211 -2.15 -5.22 -8.13
C GLU A 211 -2.57 -3.98 -8.94
N LEU A 212 -2.27 -3.99 -10.24
CA LEU A 212 -2.67 -2.91 -11.14
C LEU A 212 -4.19 -2.78 -11.24
N TYR A 213 -4.91 -3.90 -11.25
CA TYR A 213 -6.38 -3.90 -11.20
C TYR A 213 -6.89 -3.26 -9.92
N TYR A 214 -6.31 -3.57 -8.75
CA TYR A 214 -6.70 -2.96 -7.48
C TYR A 214 -6.40 -1.46 -7.44
N ILE A 215 -5.27 -1.01 -7.99
CA ILE A 215 -4.94 0.41 -8.12
C ILE A 215 -5.97 1.12 -9.00
N PHE A 216 -6.33 0.56 -10.16
CA PHE A 216 -7.35 1.18 -11.00
C PHE A 216 -8.73 1.15 -10.35
N ALA A 217 -9.07 0.08 -9.62
CA ALA A 217 -10.29 0.02 -8.83
C ALA A 217 -10.30 1.04 -7.68
N SER A 218 -9.16 1.35 -7.06
CA SER A 218 -9.09 2.39 -6.03
C SER A 218 -9.16 3.80 -6.61
N VAL A 219 -8.57 4.03 -7.78
CA VAL A 219 -8.54 5.35 -8.45
C VAL A 219 -9.88 5.68 -9.12
N TRP A 220 -10.52 4.69 -9.76
CA TRP A 220 -11.75 4.89 -10.56
C TRP A 220 -13.00 4.24 -9.96
N GLY A 221 -12.87 3.43 -8.91
CA GLY A 221 -13.99 2.78 -8.22
C GLY A 221 -14.76 3.71 -7.27
N HIS A 222 -14.64 5.03 -7.42
CA HIS A 222 -15.66 5.95 -6.93
C HIS A 222 -16.96 5.63 -7.68
N LYS A 223 -17.77 4.75 -7.09
CA LYS A 223 -19.13 4.52 -7.55
C LYS A 223 -19.87 5.85 -7.48
N ILE A 224 -20.10 6.44 -8.66
CA ILE A 224 -21.10 7.47 -8.86
C ILE A 224 -22.44 6.78 -8.63
N TYR A 225 -22.93 6.81 -7.40
CA TYR A 225 -24.33 6.53 -7.12
C TYR A 225 -25.11 7.77 -7.54
N THR A 226 -25.57 7.78 -8.79
CA THR A 226 -26.66 8.65 -9.22
C THR A 226 -27.93 8.23 -8.48
N ILE A 227 -28.64 9.24 -7.98
CA ILE A 227 -29.86 9.22 -7.15
C ILE A 227 -30.95 8.33 -7.75
#